data_AF-A0A8S3XWU0-F1
#
_entry.id   AF-A0A8S3XWU0-F1
#
_cell.length_a   1.000
_cell.length_b   1.000
_cell.length_c   1.000
_cell.angle_alpha   90.00
_cell.angle_beta   90.00
_cell.angle_gamma   90.00
#
_symmetry.space_group_name_H-M   'P 1'
#
loop_
_entity.id
_entity.type
_entity.pdbx_description
1 polymer ?
#
loop_
_entity_poly.entity_id
_entity_poly.type
_entity_poly.pdbx_seq_one_letter_code
_entity_poly.pdbx_strand_id
1 'polypeptide(L)'
;MPRASRSKIQPSEGEKKRRRREQKKLSIRRARAKVNEAELEERRSQDRERYRRKKEQGKTKTIKDYTPREQRQIRKIWREKAKLRRQKEKNSKNALRFVEQNTPPSSPSFSRINVGNAIEKRNARILRIENNYLKKGTLELESKMAKYRMRAIRSSNKENKEKTVPQKKLKKVQERKKAVEVFLLQDGNSTLTSRKKDTITRKKIKKQVRFLNDSLLNLHKAFVNKSGTNISEREHGKGAPDGVGGCIKRICDSRVAKGNDISNLDDLMACLSVNCKGIEVFEIDESRFPEIDLLLKESATRPFKGTLEIHQITWHKQNPYALHARRLSCLDCAAHDKCPHYEIGQIRIQFKASNSPTDSELSDHHFSNMSLASPQAGPS
;
A
#
# COMPACT_ATOMS: atom_id res chain seq x y z
N MET A 1 64.56 23.91 -21.49
CA MET A 1 63.38 23.93 -20.60
C MET A 1 62.12 23.81 -21.45
N PRO A 2 61.41 22.68 -21.47
CA PRO A 2 60.17 22.52 -22.25
C PRO A 2 59.01 23.29 -21.58
N ARG A 3 58.23 24.04 -22.37
CA ARG A 3 57.04 24.77 -21.90
C ARG A 3 55.95 23.78 -21.51
N ALA A 4 55.62 23.72 -20.23
CA ALA A 4 54.50 22.95 -19.72
C ALA A 4 53.18 23.42 -20.38
N SER A 5 52.50 22.51 -21.05
CA SER A 5 51.17 22.72 -21.63
C SER A 5 50.16 22.99 -20.52
N ARG A 6 49.57 24.19 -20.50
CA ARG A 6 48.43 24.54 -19.63
C ARG A 6 47.25 23.63 -19.98
N SER A 7 47.02 22.59 -19.18
CA SER A 7 45.80 21.78 -19.27
C SER A 7 44.59 22.67 -18.96
N LYS A 8 43.73 22.90 -19.96
CA LYS A 8 42.44 23.59 -19.78
C LYS A 8 41.54 22.69 -18.94
N ILE A 9 41.47 22.95 -17.64
CA ILE A 9 40.45 22.37 -16.76
C ILE A 9 39.09 22.87 -17.26
N GLN A 10 38.33 21.99 -17.92
CA GLN A 10 36.97 22.28 -18.36
C GLN A 10 36.09 22.47 -17.11
N PRO A 11 35.43 23.63 -16.93
CA PRO A 11 34.58 23.86 -15.76
C PRO A 11 33.39 22.90 -15.78
N SER A 12 32.96 22.43 -14.61
CA SER A 12 31.82 21.51 -14.49
C SER A 12 30.53 22.13 -15.03
N GLU A 13 29.59 21.31 -15.49
CA GLU A 13 28.29 21.77 -16.00
C GLU A 13 27.52 22.64 -14.98
N GLY A 14 27.69 22.37 -13.68
CA GLY A 14 27.15 23.21 -12.60
C GLY A 14 27.72 24.62 -12.58
N GLU A 15 29.03 24.75 -12.79
CA GLU A 15 29.72 26.04 -12.81
C GLU A 15 29.39 26.84 -14.07
N LYS A 16 29.30 26.18 -15.24
CA LYS A 16 28.82 26.80 -16.49
C LYS A 16 27.41 27.37 -16.30
N LYS A 17 26.51 26.64 -15.64
CA LYS A 17 25.14 27.09 -15.35
C LYS A 17 25.11 28.28 -14.39
N ARG A 18 26.00 28.33 -13.39
CA ARG A 18 26.14 29.47 -12.46
C ARG A 18 26.62 30.72 -13.20
N ARG A 19 27.66 30.59 -14.04
CA ARG A 19 28.19 31.69 -14.86
C ARG A 19 27.14 32.25 -15.83
N ARG A 20 26.36 31.41 -16.51
CA ARG A 20 25.26 31.85 -17.38
C ARG A 20 24.19 32.66 -16.60
N ARG A 21 23.84 32.22 -15.38
CA ARG A 21 22.89 32.94 -14.51
C ARG A 21 23.43 34.30 -14.07
N GLU A 22 24.70 34.36 -13.69
CA GLU A 22 25.37 35.61 -13.30
C GLU A 22 25.50 36.57 -14.47
N GLN A 23 25.90 36.09 -15.65
CA GLN A 23 25.93 36.90 -16.89
C GLN A 23 24.54 37.44 -17.23
N LYS A 24 23.49 36.62 -17.11
CA LYS A 24 22.11 37.07 -17.34
C LYS A 24 21.68 38.14 -16.32
N LYS A 25 22.02 37.99 -15.03
CA LYS A 25 21.79 39.02 -14.01
C LYS A 25 22.53 40.32 -14.34
N LEU A 26 23.79 40.23 -14.79
CA LEU A 26 24.61 41.37 -15.15
C LEU A 26 24.06 42.11 -16.38
N SER A 27 23.62 41.36 -17.40
CA SER A 27 22.96 41.89 -18.59
C SER A 27 21.66 42.64 -18.22
N ILE A 28 20.82 42.06 -17.36
CA ILE A 28 19.61 42.73 -16.85
C ILE A 28 19.96 44.00 -16.06
N ARG A 29 21.02 43.97 -15.26
CA ARG A 29 21.47 45.15 -14.50
C ARG A 29 21.96 46.26 -15.43
N ARG A 30 22.76 45.93 -16.46
CA ARG A 30 23.20 46.88 -17.49
C ARG A 30 22.02 47.44 -18.28
N ALA A 31 21.06 46.60 -18.65
CA ALA A 31 19.84 47.06 -19.34
C ALA A 31 19.02 48.02 -18.47
N ARG A 32 18.85 47.73 -17.18
CA ARG A 32 18.17 48.64 -16.23
C ARG A 32 18.93 49.94 -15.99
N ALA A 33 20.26 49.89 -15.94
CA ALA A 33 21.10 51.07 -15.77
C ALA A 33 21.13 51.99 -17.01
N LYS A 34 20.83 51.44 -18.19
CA LYS A 34 20.67 52.20 -19.43
C LYS A 34 19.30 52.87 -19.58
N VAL A 35 18.33 52.54 -18.73
CA VAL A 35 17.00 53.18 -18.77
C VAL A 35 17.09 54.47 -17.98
N ASN A 36 17.10 55.60 -18.68
CA ASN A 36 16.99 56.91 -18.08
C ASN A 36 15.56 57.13 -17.54
N GLU A 37 15.41 57.82 -16.41
CA GLU A 37 14.09 58.10 -15.80
C GLU A 37 13.18 58.87 -16.78
N ALA A 38 13.76 59.74 -17.61
CA ALA A 38 13.06 60.48 -18.66
C ALA A 38 12.45 59.56 -19.75
N GLU A 39 13.24 58.61 -20.29
CA GLU A 39 12.75 57.63 -21.28
C GLU A 39 11.69 56.70 -20.69
N LEU A 40 11.78 56.38 -19.39
CA LEU A 40 10.79 55.59 -18.68
C LEU A 40 9.46 56.34 -18.54
N GLU A 41 9.52 57.63 -18.21
CA GLU A 41 8.32 58.47 -18.05
C GLU A 41 7.66 58.80 -19.39
N GLU A 42 8.45 58.93 -20.46
CA GLU A 42 7.94 59.07 -21.84
C GLU A 42 7.20 57.81 -22.29
N ARG A 43 7.73 56.61 -22.02
CA ARG A 43 6.98 55.37 -22.30
C ARG A 43 5.69 55.27 -21.50
N ARG A 44 5.68 55.71 -20.24
CA ARG A 44 4.46 55.79 -19.44
C ARG A 44 3.47 56.80 -20.01
N SER A 45 3.92 57.93 -20.57
CA SER A 45 3.06 58.92 -21.20
C SER A 45 2.40 58.36 -22.47
N GLN A 46 3.18 57.70 -23.33
CA GLN A 46 2.69 57.02 -24.54
C GLN A 46 1.71 55.88 -24.21
N ASP A 47 1.96 55.13 -23.14
CA ASP A 47 1.02 54.10 -22.66
C ASP A 47 -0.28 54.70 -22.10
N ARG A 48 -0.20 55.83 -21.38
CA ARG A 48 -1.37 56.59 -20.91
C ARG A 48 -2.21 57.09 -22.08
N GLU A 49 -1.56 57.64 -23.12
CA GLU A 49 -2.19 58.11 -24.36
C GLU A 49 -2.86 56.97 -25.14
N ARG A 50 -2.15 55.86 -25.31
CA ARG A 50 -2.68 54.64 -25.94
C ARG A 50 -3.90 54.11 -25.18
N TYR A 51 -3.86 54.13 -23.85
CA TYR A 51 -4.99 53.73 -23.02
C TYR A 51 -6.19 54.67 -23.17
N ARG A 52 -5.97 56.00 -23.19
CA ARG A 52 -7.02 57.00 -23.48
C ARG A 52 -7.69 56.73 -24.83
N ARG A 53 -6.90 56.58 -25.89
CA ARG A 53 -7.40 56.28 -27.24
C ARG A 53 -8.20 54.98 -27.30
N LYS A 54 -7.76 53.93 -26.59
CA LYS A 54 -8.50 52.65 -26.54
C LYS A 54 -9.77 52.72 -25.70
N LYS A 55 -9.84 53.64 -24.73
CA LYS A 55 -11.03 53.90 -23.91
C LYS A 55 -12.07 54.69 -24.72
N GLU A 56 -11.64 55.70 -25.47
CA GLU A 56 -12.48 56.48 -26.40
C GLU A 56 -13.03 55.60 -27.53
N GLN A 57 -12.22 54.68 -28.06
CA GLN A 57 -12.66 53.70 -29.06
C GLN A 57 -13.53 52.56 -28.50
N GLY A 58 -13.90 52.58 -27.21
CA GLY A 58 -14.75 51.54 -26.58
C GLY A 58 -14.11 50.14 -26.45
N LYS A 59 -12.84 49.98 -26.86
CA LYS A 59 -12.12 48.68 -26.85
C LYS A 59 -11.64 48.27 -25.46
N THR A 60 -11.77 49.14 -24.46
CA THR A 60 -11.39 48.88 -23.06
C THR A 60 -12.62 48.96 -22.17
N LYS A 61 -13.05 47.81 -21.64
CA LYS A 61 -14.18 47.72 -20.71
C LYS A 61 -13.85 48.45 -19.40
N THR A 62 -14.73 49.32 -18.96
CA THR A 62 -14.67 49.94 -17.63
C THR A 62 -15.24 49.00 -16.58
N ILE A 63 -15.01 49.27 -15.29
CA ILE A 63 -15.50 48.39 -14.22
C ILE A 63 -17.02 48.21 -14.23
N LYS A 64 -17.75 49.23 -14.73
CA LYS A 64 -19.22 49.23 -14.82
C LYS A 64 -19.73 48.25 -15.89
N ASP A 65 -18.91 47.96 -16.90
CA ASP A 65 -19.26 47.12 -18.05
C ASP A 65 -19.04 45.62 -17.77
N TYR A 66 -18.46 45.28 -16.61
CA TYR A 66 -18.26 43.90 -16.17
C TYR A 66 -19.42 43.40 -15.33
N THR A 67 -19.70 42.10 -15.39
CA THR A 67 -20.71 41.47 -14.55
C THR A 67 -20.34 41.59 -13.06
N PRO A 68 -21.31 41.57 -12.12
CA PRO A 68 -21.02 41.67 -10.68
C PRO A 68 -20.00 40.63 -10.18
N ARG A 69 -20.01 39.43 -10.76
CA ARG A 69 -19.08 38.34 -10.43
C ARG A 69 -17.65 38.65 -10.88
N GLU A 70 -17.47 39.18 -12.08
CA GLU A 70 -16.17 39.60 -12.61
C GLU A 70 -15.64 40.84 -11.87
N GLN A 71 -16.51 41.81 -11.56
CA GLN A 71 -16.15 42.96 -10.72
C GLN A 71 -15.60 42.51 -9.36
N ARG A 72 -16.20 41.48 -8.74
CA ARG A 72 -15.71 40.91 -7.47
C ARG A 72 -14.31 40.30 -7.62
N GLN A 73 -14.04 39.60 -8.73
CA GLN A 73 -12.71 39.04 -9.02
C GLN A 73 -11.66 40.14 -9.24
N ILE A 74 -11.99 41.17 -10.03
CA ILE A 74 -11.11 42.33 -10.27
C ILE A 74 -10.78 43.03 -8.94
N ARG A 75 -11.79 43.30 -8.10
CA ARG A 75 -11.58 43.91 -6.77
C ARG A 75 -10.77 43.01 -5.83
N LYS A 76 -10.84 41.68 -5.95
CA LYS A 76 -9.97 40.75 -5.20
C LYS A 76 -8.50 40.94 -5.62
N ILE A 77 -8.23 41.01 -6.93
CA ILE A 77 -6.89 41.27 -7.46
C ILE A 77 -6.37 42.64 -6.99
N TRP A 78 -7.21 43.67 -6.97
CA TRP A 78 -6.84 45.00 -6.48
C TRP A 78 -6.49 45.00 -5.00
N ARG A 79 -7.25 44.28 -4.16
CA ARG A 79 -6.95 44.14 -2.72
C ARG A 79 -5.59 43.49 -2.50
N GLU A 80 -5.27 42.41 -3.24
CA GLU A 80 -3.96 41.76 -3.17
C GLU A 80 -2.83 42.68 -3.64
N LYS A 81 -2.99 43.36 -4.78
CA LYS A 81 -1.99 44.32 -5.28
C LYS A 81 -1.79 45.50 -4.32
N ALA A 82 -2.85 46.01 -3.70
CA ALA A 82 -2.79 47.09 -2.71
C ALA A 82 -2.10 46.63 -1.41
N LYS A 83 -2.33 45.39 -0.97
CA LYS A 83 -1.60 44.78 0.15
C LYS A 83 -0.11 44.68 -0.15
N LEU A 84 0.24 44.21 -1.35
CA LEU A 84 1.62 44.06 -1.78
C LEU A 84 2.34 45.41 -1.92
N ARG A 85 1.66 46.44 -2.43
CA ARG A 85 2.17 47.83 -2.48
C ARG A 85 2.48 48.35 -1.08
N ARG A 86 1.51 48.25 -0.15
CA ARG A 86 1.69 48.68 1.25
C ARG A 86 2.86 47.96 1.93
N GLN A 87 2.98 46.65 1.70
CA GLN A 87 4.10 45.87 2.23
C GLN A 87 5.44 46.35 1.65
N LYS A 88 5.51 46.60 0.35
CA LYS A 88 6.73 47.10 -0.30
C LYS A 88 7.15 48.47 0.26
N GLU A 89 6.19 49.37 0.44
CA GLU A 89 6.44 50.70 1.02
C GLU A 89 6.91 50.59 2.48
N LYS A 90 6.25 49.75 3.28
CA LYS A 90 6.69 49.45 4.66
C LYS A 90 8.11 48.90 4.70
N ASN A 91 8.43 47.95 3.81
CA ASN A 91 9.77 47.38 3.70
C ASN A 91 10.80 48.45 3.29
N SER A 92 10.44 49.36 2.38
CA SER A 92 11.31 50.46 1.96
C SER A 92 11.56 51.45 3.10
N LYS A 93 10.52 51.83 3.84
CA LYS A 93 10.63 52.69 5.03
C LYS A 93 11.46 52.04 6.12
N ASN A 94 11.27 50.74 6.37
CA ASN A 94 12.09 49.98 7.30
C ASN A 94 13.55 49.90 6.84
N ALA A 95 13.80 49.73 5.55
CA ALA A 95 15.15 49.71 4.98
C ALA A 95 15.83 51.08 5.12
N LEU A 96 15.11 52.18 4.83
CA LEU A 96 15.61 53.54 5.03
C LEU A 96 15.90 53.82 6.51
N ARG A 97 14.98 53.46 7.41
CA ARG A 97 15.17 53.59 8.86
C ARG A 97 16.37 52.78 9.35
N PHE A 98 16.56 51.57 8.82
CA PHE A 98 17.72 50.75 9.14
C PHE A 98 19.02 51.41 8.68
N VAL A 99 19.05 51.96 7.48
CA VAL A 99 20.23 52.70 6.98
C VAL A 99 20.47 53.95 7.83
N GLU A 100 19.45 54.74 8.14
CA GLU A 100 19.55 55.94 8.97
C GLU A 100 20.07 55.63 10.38
N GLN A 101 19.60 54.56 11.01
CA GLN A 101 20.09 54.11 12.33
C GLN A 101 21.54 53.60 12.31
N ASN A 102 22.03 53.15 11.15
CA ASN A 102 23.38 52.60 10.98
C ASN A 102 24.31 53.52 10.17
N THR A 103 23.85 54.73 9.82
CA THR A 103 24.68 55.76 9.21
C THR A 103 25.19 56.66 10.34
N PRO A 104 26.51 56.73 10.58
CA PRO A 104 27.04 57.54 11.67
C PRO A 104 26.65 59.02 11.47
N PRO A 105 26.25 59.75 12.53
CA PRO A 105 25.95 61.16 12.41
C PRO A 105 27.21 61.93 11.99
N SER A 106 27.03 63.00 11.21
CA SER A 106 28.11 63.93 10.93
C SER A 106 28.55 64.59 12.25
N SER A 107 29.79 64.29 12.67
CA SER A 107 30.53 64.71 13.87
C SER A 107 30.40 63.85 15.14
N PRO A 108 31.54 63.47 15.78
CA PRO A 108 31.57 62.43 16.80
C PRO A 108 31.45 63.00 18.21
N SER A 109 30.39 62.63 18.93
CA SER A 109 30.35 62.77 20.39
C SER A 109 30.73 61.44 21.03
N PHE A 110 31.94 61.38 21.60
CA PHE A 110 32.58 60.16 22.12
C PHE A 110 31.81 59.48 23.27
N SER A 111 30.94 60.20 23.99
CA SER A 111 30.14 59.63 25.09
C SER A 111 28.96 58.77 24.60
N ARG A 112 28.42 59.05 23.41
CA ARG A 112 27.25 58.33 22.85
C ARG A 112 27.63 56.99 22.20
N ILE A 113 28.89 56.86 21.75
CA ILE A 113 29.43 55.69 21.06
C ILE A 113 29.60 54.49 22.01
N ASN A 114 30.10 54.72 23.23
CA ASN A 114 30.31 53.64 24.21
C ASN A 114 28.99 53.06 24.74
N VAL A 115 27.95 53.88 24.91
CA VAL A 115 26.60 53.43 25.31
C VAL A 115 25.89 52.71 24.17
N GLY A 116 26.03 53.19 22.93
CA GLY A 116 25.51 52.52 21.72
C GLY A 116 26.09 51.12 21.53
N ASN A 117 27.41 50.97 21.65
CA ASN A 117 28.10 49.68 21.54
C ASN A 117 27.67 48.67 22.63
N ALA A 118 27.35 49.14 23.85
CA ALA A 118 26.86 48.28 24.93
C ALA A 118 25.42 47.80 24.67
N ILE A 119 24.55 48.69 24.18
CA ILE A 119 23.17 48.36 23.78
C ILE A 119 23.16 47.39 22.60
N GLU A 120 24.04 47.61 21.62
CA GLU A 120 24.13 46.78 20.43
C GLU A 120 24.61 45.36 20.77
N LYS A 121 25.61 45.22 21.66
CA LYS A 121 26.02 43.92 22.21
C LYS A 121 24.90 43.22 22.98
N ARG A 122 24.12 43.96 23.77
CA ARG A 122 22.95 43.42 24.51
C ARG A 122 21.87 42.92 23.54
N ASN A 123 21.53 43.72 22.54
CA ASN A 123 20.54 43.38 21.51
C ASN A 123 21.00 42.18 20.68
N ALA A 124 22.28 42.13 20.30
CA ALA A 124 22.85 40.97 19.60
C ALA A 124 22.77 39.69 20.45
N ARG A 125 22.93 39.79 21.77
CA ARG A 125 22.79 38.65 22.68
C ARG A 125 21.35 38.17 22.75
N ILE A 126 20.39 39.08 22.88
CA ILE A 126 18.95 38.77 22.90
C ILE A 126 18.53 38.12 21.58
N LEU A 127 18.91 38.70 20.44
CA LEU A 127 18.59 38.16 19.11
C LEU A 127 19.21 36.79 18.87
N ARG A 128 20.39 36.49 19.43
CA ARG A 128 21.00 35.15 19.36
C ARG A 128 20.22 34.12 20.16
N ILE A 129 19.77 34.49 21.36
CA ILE A 129 18.95 33.60 22.21
C ILE A 129 17.62 33.30 21.53
N GLU A 130 16.95 34.33 21.02
CA GLU A 130 15.68 34.19 20.31
C GLU A 130 15.83 33.35 19.02
N ASN A 131 16.87 33.59 18.23
CA ASN A 131 17.15 32.75 17.06
C ASN A 131 17.42 31.30 17.42
N ASN A 132 18.13 31.03 18.52
CA ASN A 132 18.37 29.66 18.97
C ASN A 132 17.07 28.98 19.40
N TYR A 133 16.18 29.70 20.08
CA TYR A 133 14.86 29.20 20.45
C TYR A 133 14.00 28.89 19.22
N LEU A 134 13.93 29.82 18.26
CA LEU A 134 13.20 29.62 17.00
C LEU A 134 13.75 28.45 16.20
N LYS A 135 15.09 28.30 16.11
CA LYS A 135 15.74 27.17 15.43
C LYS A 135 15.35 25.82 16.04
N LYS A 136 15.31 25.73 17.38
CA LYS A 136 14.83 24.52 18.07
C LYS A 136 13.38 24.23 17.73
N GLY A 137 12.50 25.23 17.76
CA GLY A 137 11.09 25.08 17.38
C GLY A 137 10.90 24.62 15.93
N THR A 138 11.68 25.16 14.98
CA THR A 138 11.63 24.71 13.58
C THR A 138 12.08 23.26 13.40
N LEU A 139 13.15 22.84 14.06
CA LEU A 139 13.62 21.44 14.00
C LEU A 139 12.60 20.46 14.58
N GLU A 140 11.92 20.85 15.66
CA GLU A 140 10.88 20.05 16.27
C GLU A 140 9.65 19.91 15.36
N LEU A 141 9.22 21.02 14.73
CA LEU A 141 8.12 21.02 13.77
C LEU A 141 8.46 20.22 12.51
N GLU A 142 9.69 20.34 12.00
CA GLU A 142 10.16 19.53 10.87
C GLU A 142 10.15 18.03 11.21
N SER A 143 10.59 17.67 12.41
CA SER A 143 10.54 16.29 12.91
C SER A 143 9.11 15.77 13.04
N LYS A 144 8.18 16.61 13.55
CA LYS A 144 6.74 16.29 13.60
C LYS A 144 6.15 16.12 12.20
N MET A 145 6.47 17.01 11.26
CA MET A 145 6.04 16.93 9.86
C MET A 145 6.57 15.67 9.16
N ALA A 146 7.83 15.30 9.40
CA ALA A 146 8.40 14.06 8.88
C ALA A 146 7.65 12.82 9.41
N LYS A 147 7.34 12.79 10.71
CA LYS A 147 6.51 11.71 11.31
C LYS A 147 5.13 11.63 10.65
N TYR A 148 4.44 12.75 10.46
CA TYR A 148 3.12 12.77 9.81
C TYR A 148 3.17 12.35 8.34
N ARG A 149 4.18 12.77 7.59
CA ARG A 149 4.40 12.33 6.21
C ARG A 149 4.59 10.81 6.14
N MET A 150 5.43 10.25 7.01
CA MET A 150 5.64 8.80 7.07
C MET A 150 4.36 8.06 7.43
N ARG A 151 3.55 8.59 8.36
CA ARG A 151 2.23 8.01 8.68
C ARG A 151 1.29 8.04 7.47
N ALA A 152 1.20 9.17 6.77
CA ALA A 152 0.36 9.29 5.57
C ALA A 152 0.76 8.31 4.46
N ILE A 153 2.07 8.16 4.21
CA ILE A 153 2.61 7.19 3.23
C ILE A 153 2.23 5.76 3.64
N ARG A 154 2.39 5.40 4.93
CA ARG A 154 2.02 4.07 5.44
C ARG A 154 0.52 3.79 5.28
N SER A 155 -0.34 4.75 5.60
CA SER A 155 -1.79 4.63 5.42
C SER A 155 -2.16 4.44 3.94
N SER A 156 -1.59 5.24 3.04
CA SER A 156 -1.81 5.10 1.59
C SER A 156 -1.33 3.76 1.04
N ASN A 157 -0.16 3.27 1.47
CA ASN A 157 0.34 1.95 1.09
C ASN A 157 -0.56 0.82 1.61
N LYS A 158 -1.13 0.97 2.81
CA LYS A 158 -2.09 0.01 3.36
C LYS A 158 -3.37 -0.04 2.53
N GLU A 159 -3.95 1.10 2.18
CA GLU A 159 -5.14 1.16 1.31
C GLU A 159 -4.87 0.56 -0.08
N ASN A 160 -3.70 0.83 -0.67
CA ASN A 160 -3.32 0.24 -1.95
C ASN A 160 -3.13 -1.28 -1.85
N LYS A 161 -2.58 -1.78 -0.75
CA LYS A 161 -2.46 -3.22 -0.47
C LYS A 161 -3.84 -3.87 -0.30
N GLU A 162 -4.74 -3.23 0.44
CA GLU A 162 -6.13 -3.68 0.63
C GLU A 162 -6.94 -3.65 -0.67
N LYS A 163 -6.63 -2.79 -1.64
CA LYS A 163 -7.28 -2.79 -2.97
C LYS A 163 -6.70 -3.83 -3.93
N THR A 164 -5.41 -4.09 -3.85
CA THR A 164 -4.71 -5.05 -4.75
C THR A 164 -4.94 -6.51 -4.37
N VAL A 165 -5.04 -6.84 -3.08
CA VAL A 165 -5.30 -8.22 -2.61
C VAL A 165 -6.66 -8.78 -3.09
N PRO A 166 -7.79 -8.05 -2.99
CA PRO A 166 -9.08 -8.47 -3.54
C PRO A 166 -9.03 -8.69 -5.04
N GLN A 167 -8.36 -7.80 -5.78
CA GLN A 167 -8.23 -7.93 -7.24
C GLN A 167 -7.43 -9.16 -7.64
N LYS A 168 -6.32 -9.46 -6.96
CA LYS A 168 -5.54 -10.69 -7.20
C LYS A 168 -6.34 -11.95 -6.88
N LYS A 169 -7.09 -11.97 -5.76
CA LYS A 169 -7.98 -13.09 -5.40
C LYS A 169 -9.07 -13.29 -6.46
N LEU A 170 -9.69 -12.22 -6.94
CA LEU A 170 -10.71 -12.27 -7.98
C LEU A 170 -10.16 -12.84 -9.29
N LYS A 171 -8.96 -12.40 -9.69
CA LYS A 171 -8.27 -12.88 -10.89
C LYS A 171 -7.95 -14.37 -10.81
N LYS A 172 -7.44 -14.85 -9.65
CA LYS A 172 -7.16 -16.28 -9.41
C LYS A 172 -8.42 -17.15 -9.42
N VAL A 173 -9.55 -16.62 -8.96
CA VAL A 173 -10.85 -17.32 -9.05
C VAL A 173 -11.33 -17.39 -10.51
N GLN A 174 -11.17 -16.31 -11.28
CA GLN A 174 -11.52 -16.31 -12.71
C GLN A 174 -10.65 -17.27 -13.52
N GLU A 175 -9.34 -17.32 -13.25
CA GLU A 175 -8.41 -18.26 -13.90
C GLU A 175 -8.78 -19.72 -13.59
N ARG A 176 -9.09 -20.04 -12.33
CA ARG A 176 -9.56 -21.38 -11.96
C ARG A 176 -10.89 -21.76 -12.63
N LYS A 177 -11.84 -20.82 -12.73
CA LYS A 177 -13.10 -21.06 -13.46
C LYS A 177 -12.84 -21.39 -14.93
N LYS A 178 -11.94 -20.66 -15.59
CA LYS A 178 -11.55 -20.94 -16.98
C LYS A 178 -10.88 -22.30 -17.12
N ALA A 179 -9.99 -22.66 -16.20
CA ALA A 179 -9.32 -23.96 -16.23
C ALA A 179 -10.31 -25.13 -16.07
N VAL A 180 -11.31 -24.99 -15.18
CA VAL A 180 -12.39 -25.97 -15.02
C VAL A 180 -13.25 -26.05 -16.27
N GLU A 181 -13.62 -24.92 -16.88
CA GLU A 181 -14.39 -24.91 -18.13
C GLU A 181 -13.63 -25.64 -19.26
N VAL A 182 -12.33 -25.35 -19.43
CA VAL A 182 -11.48 -26.02 -20.42
C VAL A 182 -11.39 -27.52 -20.14
N PHE A 183 -11.23 -27.93 -18.88
CA PHE A 183 -11.17 -29.34 -18.51
C PHE A 183 -12.46 -30.09 -18.85
N LEU A 184 -13.63 -29.53 -18.51
CA LEU A 184 -14.92 -30.16 -18.78
C LEU A 184 -15.23 -30.24 -20.29
N LEU A 185 -14.66 -29.34 -21.10
CA LEU A 185 -14.82 -29.35 -22.56
C LEU A 185 -13.96 -30.41 -23.28
N GLN A 186 -13.02 -31.07 -22.59
CA GLN A 186 -12.19 -32.12 -23.19
C GLN A 186 -13.04 -33.36 -23.52
N ASP A 187 -12.80 -33.98 -24.69
CA ASP A 187 -13.59 -35.12 -25.18
C ASP A 187 -13.55 -36.34 -24.24
N GLY A 188 -12.47 -36.49 -23.46
CA GLY A 188 -12.39 -37.52 -22.42
C GLY A 188 -13.36 -37.31 -21.25
N ASN A 189 -13.79 -36.08 -20.99
CA ASN A 189 -14.65 -35.71 -19.86
C ASN A 189 -16.10 -35.39 -20.27
N SER A 190 -16.32 -35.01 -21.53
CA SER A 190 -17.66 -34.79 -22.08
C SER A 190 -17.79 -35.17 -23.55
N THR A 191 -18.95 -35.69 -23.91
CA THR A 191 -19.32 -36.10 -25.26
C THR A 191 -20.28 -35.09 -25.90
N LEU A 192 -20.13 -34.83 -27.20
CA LEU A 192 -21.04 -33.99 -27.97
C LEU A 192 -22.33 -34.74 -28.29
N THR A 193 -23.45 -34.02 -28.35
CA THR A 193 -24.70 -34.58 -28.87
C THR A 193 -24.58 -34.85 -30.37
N SER A 194 -25.08 -36.01 -30.83
CA SER A 194 -25.02 -36.41 -32.24
C SER A 194 -25.80 -35.49 -33.18
N ARG A 195 -26.80 -34.75 -32.67
CA ARG A 195 -27.63 -33.84 -33.47
C ARG A 195 -27.05 -32.42 -33.49
N LYS A 196 -26.73 -31.94 -34.69
CA LYS A 196 -26.24 -30.56 -34.97
C LYS A 196 -27.19 -29.44 -34.50
N LYS A 197 -28.45 -29.76 -34.19
CA LYS A 197 -29.48 -28.81 -33.73
C LYS A 197 -29.51 -28.63 -32.21
N ASP A 198 -28.91 -29.53 -31.43
CA ASP A 198 -28.94 -29.48 -29.96
C ASP A 198 -27.91 -28.47 -29.46
N THR A 199 -28.34 -27.20 -29.44
CA THR A 199 -27.52 -26.05 -29.11
C THR A 199 -28.21 -25.22 -28.02
N ILE A 200 -27.43 -24.74 -27.06
CA ILE A 200 -27.90 -23.85 -26.00
C ILE A 200 -27.27 -22.48 -26.21
N THR A 201 -28.09 -21.44 -26.15
CA THR A 201 -27.63 -20.04 -26.22
C THR A 201 -27.75 -19.42 -24.83
N ARG A 202 -26.63 -18.96 -24.27
CA ARG A 202 -26.58 -18.19 -23.02
C ARG A 202 -25.68 -16.99 -23.20
N LYS A 203 -26.10 -15.81 -22.73
CA LYS A 203 -25.34 -14.55 -22.84
C LYS A 203 -24.85 -14.25 -24.27
N LYS A 204 -25.71 -14.44 -25.27
CA LYS A 204 -25.40 -14.27 -26.71
C LYS A 204 -24.32 -15.20 -27.26
N ILE A 205 -23.93 -16.24 -26.53
CA ILE A 205 -22.99 -17.26 -27.00
C ILE A 205 -23.78 -18.56 -27.20
N LYS A 206 -23.82 -19.06 -28.44
CA LYS A 206 -24.45 -20.33 -28.82
C LYS A 206 -23.39 -21.43 -28.83
N LYS A 207 -23.57 -22.47 -28.02
CA LYS A 207 -22.68 -23.64 -27.97
C LYS A 207 -23.51 -24.92 -28.14
N GLN A 208 -22.92 -25.96 -28.72
CA GLN A 208 -23.54 -27.29 -28.78
C GLN A 208 -23.58 -27.91 -27.38
N VAL A 209 -24.65 -28.64 -27.08
CA VAL A 209 -24.80 -29.33 -25.79
C VAL A 209 -23.78 -30.47 -25.70
N ARG A 210 -23.20 -30.63 -24.51
CA ARG A 210 -22.30 -31.74 -24.18
C ARG A 210 -22.81 -32.46 -22.95
N PHE A 211 -22.76 -33.79 -22.96
CA PHE A 211 -23.03 -34.61 -21.78
C PHE A 211 -21.72 -34.92 -21.07
N LEU A 212 -21.72 -34.87 -19.75
CA LEU A 212 -20.57 -35.28 -18.96
C LEU A 212 -20.48 -36.81 -18.98
N ASN A 213 -19.26 -37.33 -19.11
CA ASN A 213 -19.03 -38.78 -19.18
C ASN A 213 -19.09 -39.46 -17.80
N ASP A 214 -18.99 -38.69 -16.72
CA ASP A 214 -19.04 -39.17 -15.33
C ASP A 214 -19.69 -38.08 -14.43
N SER A 215 -19.98 -38.43 -13.18
CA SER A 215 -20.45 -37.52 -12.15
C SER A 215 -19.46 -36.37 -11.93
N LEU A 216 -20.01 -35.19 -11.58
CA LEU A 216 -19.19 -34.02 -11.26
C LEU A 216 -18.21 -34.27 -10.10
N LEU A 217 -18.53 -35.17 -9.17
CA LEU A 217 -17.66 -35.52 -8.05
C LEU A 217 -16.41 -36.26 -8.54
N ASN A 218 -16.57 -37.23 -9.43
CA ASN A 218 -15.45 -37.99 -9.99
C ASN A 218 -14.61 -37.14 -10.95
N LEU A 219 -15.26 -36.32 -11.79
CA LEU A 219 -14.56 -35.36 -12.64
C LEU A 219 -13.80 -34.31 -11.81
N HIS A 220 -14.32 -33.90 -10.66
CA HIS A 220 -13.61 -33.02 -9.75
C HIS A 220 -12.35 -33.69 -9.17
N LYS A 221 -12.45 -34.95 -8.73
CA LYS A 221 -11.28 -35.73 -8.28
C LYS A 221 -10.24 -35.87 -9.40
N ALA A 222 -10.67 -36.17 -10.62
CA ALA A 222 -9.79 -36.26 -11.79
C ALA A 222 -9.13 -34.92 -12.12
N PHE A 223 -9.86 -33.81 -12.03
CA PHE A 223 -9.31 -32.46 -12.21
C PHE A 223 -8.26 -32.14 -11.15
N VAL A 224 -8.56 -32.40 -9.86
CA VAL A 224 -7.63 -32.16 -8.75
C VAL A 224 -6.36 -32.99 -8.92
N ASN A 225 -6.49 -34.28 -9.28
CA ASN A 225 -5.35 -35.15 -9.56
C ASN A 225 -4.48 -34.65 -10.74
N LYS A 226 -5.11 -34.11 -11.79
CA LYS A 226 -4.40 -33.54 -12.95
C LYS A 226 -3.71 -32.21 -12.62
N SER A 227 -4.36 -31.34 -11.84
CA SER A 227 -3.85 -29.99 -11.53
C SER A 227 -2.95 -29.92 -10.29
N GLY A 228 -2.91 -30.97 -9.46
CA GLY A 228 -2.22 -31.00 -8.17
C GLY A 228 -2.84 -30.09 -7.11
N THR A 229 -2.41 -30.25 -5.85
CA THR A 229 -2.87 -29.42 -4.74
C THR A 229 -1.97 -28.19 -4.62
N ASN A 230 -2.53 -27.02 -4.96
CA ASN A 230 -1.82 -25.76 -4.83
C ASN A 230 -1.98 -25.20 -3.41
N ILE A 231 -0.86 -24.93 -2.75
CA ILE A 231 -0.81 -24.31 -1.44
C ILE A 231 -0.69 -22.79 -1.66
N SER A 232 -1.46 -21.99 -0.91
CA SER A 232 -1.37 -20.53 -1.01
C SER A 232 -0.08 -19.99 -0.41
N GLU A 233 0.49 -18.97 -1.05
CA GLU A 233 1.64 -18.21 -0.56
C GLU A 233 1.49 -17.72 0.88
N ARG A 234 2.65 -17.64 1.54
CA ARG A 234 2.85 -17.16 2.90
C ARG A 234 2.56 -15.67 3.02
N GLU A 235 1.28 -15.32 3.14
CA GLU A 235 0.94 -14.08 3.84
C GLU A 235 1.18 -14.27 5.34
N HIS A 236 1.56 -13.18 6.02
CA HIS A 236 2.04 -13.17 7.40
C HIS A 236 1.24 -14.16 8.27
N GLY A 237 1.95 -15.17 8.78
CA GLY A 237 1.43 -16.34 9.46
C GLY A 237 0.38 -15.97 10.50
N LYS A 238 -0.87 -16.01 10.06
CA LYS A 238 -2.03 -16.22 10.91
C LYS A 238 -2.49 -17.62 10.54
N GLY A 239 -1.85 -18.62 11.12
CA GLY A 239 -2.25 -20.00 10.91
C GLY A 239 -3.64 -20.25 11.49
N ALA A 240 -4.23 -21.40 11.19
CA ALA A 240 -5.42 -21.87 11.90
C ALA A 240 -5.29 -21.77 13.45
N PRO A 241 -4.11 -22.00 14.07
CA PRO A 241 -3.92 -21.83 15.52
C PRO A 241 -4.16 -20.39 16.02
N ASP A 242 -3.83 -19.37 15.23
CA ASP A 242 -4.04 -17.97 15.60
C ASP A 242 -5.54 -17.61 15.65
N GLY A 243 -6.36 -18.29 14.83
CA GLY A 243 -7.81 -18.18 14.86
C GLY A 243 -8.39 -18.68 16.18
N VAL A 244 -7.88 -19.82 16.67
CA VAL A 244 -8.28 -20.45 17.93
C VAL A 244 -7.88 -19.56 19.11
N GLY A 245 -6.62 -19.13 19.19
CA GLY A 245 -6.15 -18.23 20.24
C GLY A 245 -6.89 -16.88 20.24
N GLY A 246 -7.17 -16.33 19.05
CA GLY A 246 -7.97 -15.11 18.93
C GLY A 246 -9.43 -15.30 19.38
N CYS A 247 -10.01 -16.49 19.19
CA CYS A 247 -11.36 -16.81 19.66
C CYS A 247 -11.41 -16.85 21.18
N ILE A 248 -10.49 -17.63 21.79
CA ILE A 248 -10.32 -17.75 23.25
C ILE A 248 -10.14 -16.37 23.87
N LYS A 249 -9.22 -15.56 23.33
CA LYS A 249 -8.97 -14.21 23.84
C LYS A 249 -10.23 -13.34 23.80
N ARG A 250 -10.96 -13.29 22.68
CA ARG A 250 -12.18 -12.47 22.55
C ARG A 250 -13.26 -12.88 23.54
N ILE A 251 -13.36 -14.17 23.83
CA ILE A 251 -14.34 -14.71 24.77
C ILE A 251 -13.97 -14.29 26.19
N CYS A 252 -12.69 -14.40 26.56
CA CYS A 252 -12.19 -13.92 27.84
C CYS A 252 -12.35 -12.40 27.99
N ASP A 253 -11.94 -11.61 26.98
CA ASP A 253 -12.10 -10.15 26.96
C ASP A 253 -13.58 -9.76 27.11
N SER A 254 -14.50 -10.47 26.45
CA SER A 254 -15.95 -10.25 26.54
C SER A 254 -16.48 -10.56 27.93
N ARG A 255 -15.93 -11.57 28.61
CA ARG A 255 -16.31 -11.93 29.98
C ARG A 255 -15.83 -10.87 30.98
N VAL A 256 -14.60 -10.39 30.82
CA VAL A 256 -14.01 -9.30 31.62
C VAL A 256 -14.75 -7.98 31.39
N ALA A 257 -15.09 -7.65 30.13
CA ALA A 257 -15.84 -6.44 29.80
C ALA A 257 -17.26 -6.41 30.40
N LYS A 258 -17.84 -7.58 30.72
CA LYS A 258 -19.12 -7.70 31.43
C LYS A 258 -18.98 -7.55 32.95
N GLY A 259 -17.79 -7.19 33.45
CA GLY A 259 -17.52 -6.94 34.87
C GLY A 259 -17.18 -8.19 35.68
N ASN A 260 -16.91 -9.32 35.02
CA ASN A 260 -16.51 -10.54 35.72
C ASN A 260 -15.05 -10.88 35.40
N ASP A 261 -14.20 -10.92 36.42
CA ASP A 261 -12.77 -11.19 36.25
C ASP A 261 -12.46 -12.69 36.06
N ILE A 262 -11.27 -13.00 35.53
CA ILE A 262 -10.75 -14.37 35.37
C ILE A 262 -9.42 -14.43 36.11
N SER A 263 -9.43 -14.96 37.34
CA SER A 263 -8.28 -14.93 38.24
C SER A 263 -7.46 -16.21 38.19
N ASN A 264 -8.14 -17.36 38.02
CA ASN A 264 -7.52 -18.69 38.11
C ASN A 264 -7.68 -19.50 36.81
N LEU A 265 -6.89 -20.56 36.67
CA LEU A 265 -6.98 -21.50 35.55
C LEU A 265 -8.36 -22.19 35.50
N ASP A 266 -8.91 -22.52 36.66
CA ASP A 266 -10.25 -23.12 36.78
C ASP A 266 -11.34 -22.18 36.25
N ASP A 267 -11.24 -20.88 36.57
CA ASP A 267 -12.17 -19.85 36.08
C ASP A 267 -12.09 -19.72 34.55
N LEU A 268 -10.89 -19.85 34.00
CA LEU A 268 -10.65 -19.85 32.56
C LEU A 268 -11.29 -21.09 31.90
N MET A 269 -11.07 -22.29 32.45
CA MET A 269 -11.63 -23.53 31.93
C MET A 269 -13.16 -23.56 32.01
N ALA A 270 -13.75 -23.06 33.10
CA ALA A 270 -15.19 -22.89 33.24
C ALA A 270 -15.75 -21.88 32.23
N CYS A 271 -15.04 -20.77 31.98
CA CYS A 271 -15.44 -19.79 30.98
C CYS A 271 -15.39 -20.34 29.55
N LEU A 272 -14.38 -21.16 29.23
CA LEU A 272 -14.20 -21.71 27.89
C LEU A 272 -15.15 -22.88 27.61
N SER A 273 -15.43 -23.74 28.57
CA SER A 273 -16.38 -24.85 28.40
C SER A 273 -17.81 -24.38 28.11
N VAL A 274 -18.25 -23.29 28.75
CA VAL A 274 -19.59 -22.70 28.55
C VAL A 274 -19.70 -21.99 27.19
N ASN A 275 -18.64 -21.29 26.78
CA ASN A 275 -18.69 -20.37 25.64
C ASN A 275 -18.06 -20.91 24.35
N CYS A 276 -17.32 -22.01 24.39
CA CYS A 276 -16.64 -22.63 23.25
C CYS A 276 -17.02 -24.12 23.08
N LYS A 277 -18.12 -24.41 22.39
CA LYS A 277 -18.50 -25.81 22.09
C LYS A 277 -17.65 -26.48 21.00
N GLY A 278 -16.87 -25.70 20.24
CA GLY A 278 -16.09 -26.19 19.10
C GLY A 278 -14.57 -26.18 19.29
N ILE A 279 -14.08 -25.87 20.49
CA ILE A 279 -12.66 -25.86 20.82
C ILE A 279 -12.49 -26.72 22.07
N GLU A 280 -11.76 -27.82 21.94
CA GLU A 280 -11.36 -28.66 23.06
C GLU A 280 -10.11 -28.06 23.70
N VAL A 281 -10.20 -27.76 25.00
CA VAL A 281 -9.09 -27.23 25.79
C VAL A 281 -8.69 -28.31 26.77
N PHE A 282 -7.41 -28.69 26.77
CA PHE A 282 -6.87 -29.70 27.66
C PHE A 282 -5.96 -29.03 28.68
N GLU A 283 -6.14 -29.37 29.95
CA GLU A 283 -5.17 -29.10 30.99
C GLU A 283 -4.01 -30.09 30.85
N ILE A 284 -2.79 -29.58 30.88
CA ILE A 284 -1.57 -30.39 30.74
C ILE A 284 -0.76 -30.21 32.01
N ASP A 285 -0.65 -31.29 32.78
CA ASP A 285 0.25 -31.37 33.92
C ASP A 285 1.68 -31.68 33.47
N GLU A 286 2.66 -31.20 34.25
CA GLU A 286 4.10 -31.44 34.01
C GLU A 286 4.45 -32.93 33.94
N SER A 287 3.66 -33.79 34.59
CA SER A 287 3.80 -35.24 34.56
C SER A 287 3.64 -35.86 33.16
N ARG A 288 2.99 -35.16 32.23
CA ARG A 288 2.73 -35.64 30.85
C ARG A 288 3.78 -35.21 29.84
N PHE A 289 4.70 -34.31 30.22
CA PHE A 289 5.78 -33.85 29.34
C PHE A 289 6.70 -34.98 28.84
N PRO A 290 7.09 -35.98 29.67
CA PRO A 290 7.95 -37.07 29.21
C PRO A 290 7.31 -37.93 28.11
N GLU A 291 6.00 -38.15 28.18
CA GLU A 291 5.24 -38.92 27.18
C GLU A 291 5.16 -38.17 25.84
N ILE A 292 4.88 -36.86 25.90
CA ILE A 292 4.85 -35.98 24.72
C ILE A 292 6.23 -35.90 24.07
N ASP A 293 7.29 -35.77 24.86
CA ASP A 293 8.66 -35.76 24.37
C ASP A 293 9.06 -37.08 23.69
N LEU A 294 8.55 -38.21 24.19
CA LEU A 294 8.78 -39.52 23.58
C LEU A 294 8.06 -39.62 22.21
N LEU A 295 6.81 -39.18 22.14
CA LEU A 295 6.04 -39.09 20.89
C LEU A 295 6.69 -38.14 19.88
N LEU A 296 7.24 -37.01 20.33
CA LEU A 296 7.96 -36.06 19.47
C LEU A 296 9.26 -36.66 18.94
N LYS A 297 9.98 -37.44 19.75
CA LYS A 297 11.20 -38.16 19.31
C LYS A 297 10.89 -39.25 18.28
N GLU A 298 9.80 -40.00 18.47
CA GLU A 298 9.36 -41.02 17.51
C GLU A 298 8.84 -40.43 16.19
N SER A 299 8.20 -39.26 16.26
CA SER A 299 7.61 -38.56 15.13
C SER A 299 8.52 -37.51 14.50
N ALA A 300 9.78 -37.41 14.96
CA ALA A 300 10.82 -36.50 14.45
C ALA A 300 11.21 -36.84 13.00
N THR A 301 10.27 -36.61 12.10
CA THR A 301 10.46 -36.63 10.66
C THR A 301 11.42 -35.50 10.32
N ARG A 302 12.45 -35.81 9.52
CA ARG A 302 13.40 -34.81 9.07
C ARG A 302 12.63 -33.70 8.34
N PRO A 303 12.70 -32.44 8.79
CA PRO A 303 11.99 -31.36 8.11
C PRO A 303 12.48 -31.27 6.67
N PHE A 304 11.56 -31.23 5.72
CA PHE A 304 11.90 -31.19 4.30
C PHE A 304 12.62 -29.88 3.97
N LYS A 305 13.86 -29.96 3.48
CA LYS A 305 14.66 -28.79 3.12
C LYS A 305 13.97 -28.06 1.96
N GLY A 306 13.69 -26.78 2.14
CA GLY A 306 12.94 -26.01 1.15
C GLY A 306 11.42 -26.03 1.34
N THR A 307 10.90 -26.51 2.49
CA THR A 307 9.47 -26.37 2.87
C THR A 307 8.97 -24.92 2.71
N LEU A 308 9.88 -23.95 2.84
CA LEU A 308 9.57 -22.54 2.70
C LEU A 308 9.25 -22.06 1.28
N GLU A 309 9.72 -22.80 0.29
CA GLU A 309 9.67 -22.44 -1.12
C GLU A 309 8.57 -23.20 -1.87
N ILE A 310 7.84 -24.10 -1.19
CA ILE A 310 6.81 -24.94 -1.81
C ILE A 310 5.53 -24.14 -2.07
N HIS A 311 5.10 -24.13 -3.33
CA HIS A 311 3.80 -23.57 -3.75
C HIS A 311 2.82 -24.63 -4.26
N GLN A 312 3.31 -25.79 -4.70
CA GLN A 312 2.47 -26.88 -5.19
C GLN A 312 3.02 -28.21 -4.68
N ILE A 313 2.11 -29.06 -4.20
CA ILE A 313 2.40 -30.46 -3.89
C ILE A 313 1.60 -31.33 -4.84
N THR A 314 2.29 -32.22 -5.56
CA THR A 314 1.66 -33.21 -6.44
C THR A 314 1.82 -34.60 -5.84
N TRP A 315 0.72 -35.35 -5.84
CA TRP A 315 0.64 -36.73 -5.40
C TRP A 315 0.00 -37.56 -6.50
N HIS A 316 0.46 -38.79 -6.70
CA HIS A 316 -0.08 -39.68 -7.72
C HIS A 316 -0.23 -41.10 -7.20
N LYS A 317 -1.29 -41.79 -7.65
CA LYS A 317 -1.62 -43.16 -7.21
C LYS A 317 -0.53 -44.18 -7.59
N GLN A 318 0.22 -43.95 -8.66
CA GLN A 318 1.33 -44.84 -9.07
C GLN A 318 2.52 -44.78 -8.10
N ASN A 319 2.71 -43.66 -7.39
CA ASN A 319 3.79 -43.46 -6.41
C ASN A 319 3.21 -43.01 -5.06
N PRO A 320 2.48 -43.90 -4.34
CA PRO A 320 1.74 -43.52 -3.14
C PRO A 320 2.64 -43.07 -1.98
N TYR A 321 3.88 -43.57 -1.94
CA TYR A 321 4.88 -43.27 -0.90
C TYR A 321 5.64 -41.97 -1.12
N ALA A 322 5.30 -41.20 -2.16
CA ALA A 322 6.02 -40.01 -2.53
C ALA A 322 5.11 -38.83 -2.85
N LEU A 323 5.40 -37.68 -2.24
CA LEU A 323 4.90 -36.38 -2.63
C LEU A 323 6.00 -35.61 -3.36
N HIS A 324 5.65 -34.97 -4.47
CA HIS A 324 6.57 -34.08 -5.17
C HIS A 324 6.27 -32.63 -4.79
N ALA A 325 7.28 -31.95 -4.26
CA ALA A 325 7.22 -30.53 -3.90
C ALA A 325 7.75 -29.67 -5.05
N ARG A 326 6.97 -28.68 -5.47
CA ARG A 326 7.30 -27.74 -6.55
C ARG A 326 7.28 -26.30 -6.04
N ARG A 327 8.22 -25.49 -6.55
CA ARG A 327 8.36 -24.07 -6.23
C ARG A 327 7.28 -23.18 -6.85
N LEU A 328 6.73 -23.59 -7.98
CA LEU A 328 5.62 -22.92 -8.66
C LEU A 328 4.66 -23.97 -9.24
N SER A 329 3.42 -23.55 -9.48
CA SER A 329 2.41 -24.41 -10.10
C SER A 329 2.76 -24.67 -11.57
N CYS A 330 3.14 -25.91 -11.88
CA CYS A 330 3.35 -26.35 -13.27
C CYS A 330 2.05 -26.98 -13.80
N LEU A 331 1.59 -26.51 -14.96
CA LEU A 331 0.39 -27.03 -15.63
C LEU A 331 0.71 -27.96 -16.81
N ASP A 332 1.97 -27.96 -17.26
CA ASP A 332 2.42 -28.73 -18.43
C ASP A 332 2.95 -30.12 -18.04
N CYS A 333 3.49 -30.26 -16.83
CA CYS A 333 4.03 -31.52 -16.33
C CYS A 333 2.98 -32.31 -15.54
N ALA A 334 2.83 -33.59 -15.88
CA ALA A 334 1.96 -34.52 -15.17
C ALA A 334 2.36 -34.66 -13.68
N ALA A 335 1.42 -35.09 -12.85
CA ALA A 335 1.61 -35.18 -11.40
C ALA A 335 2.57 -36.31 -10.96
N HIS A 336 2.80 -37.31 -11.83
CA HIS A 336 3.64 -38.48 -11.54
C HIS A 336 5.12 -38.29 -11.86
N ASP A 337 5.45 -37.26 -12.66
CA ASP A 337 6.82 -37.02 -13.12
C ASP A 337 7.53 -35.91 -12.34
N LYS A 338 8.86 -36.06 -12.27
CA LYS A 338 9.77 -35.02 -11.82
C LYS A 338 9.66 -33.84 -12.78
N CYS A 339 9.29 -32.67 -12.24
CA CYS A 339 9.04 -31.48 -13.04
C CYS A 339 10.36 -30.72 -13.27
N PRO A 340 10.92 -30.67 -14.50
CA PRO A 340 12.19 -29.98 -14.74
C PRO A 340 12.12 -28.47 -14.53
N HIS A 341 10.92 -27.88 -14.54
CA HIS A 341 10.75 -26.42 -14.49
C HIS A 341 10.85 -25.84 -13.08
N TYR A 342 10.28 -26.53 -12.07
CA TYR A 342 10.08 -25.96 -10.72
C TYR A 342 10.25 -26.97 -9.58
N GLU A 343 11.01 -28.05 -9.76
CA GLU A 343 11.22 -29.06 -8.72
C GLU A 343 12.04 -28.54 -7.53
N ILE A 344 11.57 -28.87 -6.31
CA ILE A 344 12.32 -28.66 -5.05
C ILE A 344 12.83 -30.01 -4.53
N GLY A 345 11.97 -31.03 -4.57
CA GLY A 345 12.33 -32.39 -4.16
C GLY A 345 11.13 -33.27 -3.84
N GLN A 346 11.41 -34.46 -3.32
CA GLN A 346 10.42 -35.50 -3.02
C GLN A 346 10.34 -35.72 -1.50
N ILE A 347 9.12 -35.66 -0.95
CA ILE A 347 8.83 -36.01 0.44
C ILE A 347 8.38 -37.46 0.46
N ARG A 348 9.12 -38.33 1.15
CA ARG A 348 8.74 -39.73 1.33
C ARG A 348 7.78 -39.84 2.50
N ILE A 349 6.62 -40.45 2.28
CA ILE A 349 5.67 -40.78 3.34
C ILE A 349 5.91 -42.23 3.73
N GLN A 350 6.18 -42.47 5.02
CA GLN A 350 6.14 -43.80 5.60
C GLN A 350 4.76 -44.00 6.19
N PHE A 351 3.95 -44.86 5.57
CA PHE A 351 2.74 -45.36 6.22
C PHE A 351 3.20 -46.40 7.25
N LYS A 352 2.99 -46.15 8.55
CA LYS A 352 2.96 -47.23 9.53
C LYS A 352 1.73 -48.07 9.18
N ALA A 353 1.92 -49.20 8.51
CA ALA A 353 0.85 -50.17 8.36
C ALA A 353 0.50 -50.67 9.77
N SER A 354 -0.66 -50.27 10.29
CA SER A 354 -1.29 -51.03 11.37
C SER A 354 -1.70 -52.36 10.74
N ASN A 355 -1.01 -53.43 11.09
CA ASN A 355 -1.45 -54.78 10.76
C ASN A 355 -2.80 -55.02 11.48
N SER A 356 -3.88 -55.11 10.70
CA SER A 356 -5.00 -56.00 11.03
C SER A 356 -5.53 -56.59 9.71
N PRO A 357 -5.95 -57.86 9.72
CA PRO A 357 -6.08 -58.67 8.52
C PRO A 357 -7.29 -58.29 7.68
N THR A 358 -7.15 -58.60 6.40
CA THR A 358 -8.21 -58.68 5.39
C THR A 358 -9.43 -59.44 5.90
N ASP A 359 -10.62 -58.89 5.66
CA ASP A 359 -11.74 -59.70 5.18
C ASP A 359 -12.57 -58.89 4.16
N SER A 360 -12.69 -59.50 3.00
CA SER A 360 -13.76 -59.32 2.04
C SER A 360 -15.06 -59.86 2.64
N GLU A 361 -16.11 -59.05 2.70
CA GLU A 361 -17.47 -59.37 2.22
C GLU A 361 -18.48 -58.28 2.61
N LEU A 362 -19.26 -57.85 1.60
CA LEU A 362 -20.69 -57.53 1.64
C LEU A 362 -21.28 -56.74 2.83
N SER A 363 -21.84 -55.56 2.54
CA SER A 363 -23.29 -55.47 2.32
C SER A 363 -23.75 -54.04 2.04
N ASP A 364 -24.64 -53.94 1.06
CA ASP A 364 -25.49 -52.80 0.79
C ASP A 364 -26.28 -52.40 2.05
N HIS A 365 -25.94 -51.25 2.64
CA HIS A 365 -26.86 -50.56 3.54
C HIS A 365 -27.54 -49.42 2.81
N HIS A 366 -28.74 -49.77 2.31
CA HIS A 366 -29.85 -48.88 2.03
C HIS A 366 -29.91 -47.73 3.05
N PHE A 367 -29.68 -46.50 2.61
CA PHE A 367 -30.04 -45.32 3.38
C PHE A 367 -31.56 -45.14 3.30
N SER A 368 -32.26 -45.60 4.32
CA SER A 368 -33.67 -45.29 4.54
C SER A 368 -33.81 -43.78 4.77
N ASN A 369 -34.42 -43.10 3.80
CA ASN A 369 -34.87 -41.72 3.93
C ASN A 369 -35.95 -41.67 5.03
N MET A 370 -35.59 -41.22 6.24
CA MET A 370 -36.60 -40.73 7.18
C MET A 370 -37.06 -39.35 6.72
N SER A 371 -38.25 -39.33 6.10
CA SER A 371 -39.01 -38.12 5.84
C SER A 371 -39.44 -37.50 7.17
N LEU A 372 -38.90 -36.33 7.51
CA LEU A 372 -39.47 -35.47 8.54
C LEU A 372 -40.79 -34.90 8.04
N ALA A 373 -41.86 -35.30 8.72
CA ALA A 373 -43.23 -34.90 8.46
C ALA A 373 -43.41 -33.37 8.54
N SER A 374 -44.18 -32.84 7.59
CA SER A 374 -44.70 -31.48 7.62
C SER A 374 -45.78 -31.35 8.71
N PRO A 375 -45.86 -30.22 9.44
CA PRO A 375 -46.95 -30.00 10.38
C PRO A 375 -48.25 -29.74 9.61
N GLN A 376 -49.25 -30.59 9.87
CA GLN A 376 -50.62 -30.42 9.39
C GLN A 376 -51.25 -29.17 10.03
N ALA A 377 -51.86 -28.35 9.18
CA ALA A 377 -52.90 -27.41 9.59
C ALA A 377 -54.15 -28.22 9.97
N GLY A 378 -54.61 -28.06 11.21
CA GLY A 378 -55.88 -28.61 11.67
C GLY A 378 -57.07 -27.79 11.15
N PRO A 379 -58.24 -28.42 10.93
CA PRO A 379 -59.42 -27.74 10.41
C PRO A 379 -60.28 -27.15 11.52
N SER A 380 -60.71 -25.90 11.33
CA SER A 380 -62.07 -25.36 11.52
C SER A 380 -62.07 -23.91 11.11
#